data_AF-A0A449BEN3-F1
#
_entry.id   AF-A0A449BEN3-F1
#
_cell.length_a   1.000
_cell.length_b   1.000
_cell.length_c   1.000
_cell.angle_alpha   90.00
_cell.angle_beta   90.00
_cell.angle_gamma   90.00
#
_symmetry.space_group_name_H-M   'P 1'
#
loop_
_entity.id
_entity.type
_entity.pdbx_description
1 polymer ?
#
loop_
_entity_poly.entity_id
_entity_poly.type
_entity_poly.pdbx_seq_one_letter_code
_entity_poly.pdbx_strand_id
1 'polypeptide(L)'
;MEDLKKEQQRPSLEGLSEEELEIYDLLIKDKKLTQSEDQKVKLASKNLLIKLVQDKEDLLVVDWYKDERTTSKVRTAIVDSLDSDLPESYDKQFFNIKTDYILSLFIDKAVQGMAIVN
;
A
#
# COMPACT_ATOMS: atom_id res chain seq x y z
N MET A 1 -27.18 -2.54 -16.05
CA MET A 1 -25.99 -1.90 -15.46
C MET A 1 -25.25 -2.99 -14.70
N GLU A 2 -24.46 -3.80 -15.41
CA GLU A 2 -23.93 -5.09 -14.92
C GLU A 2 -22.40 -5.13 -14.88
N ASP A 3 -21.76 -3.96 -14.92
CA ASP A 3 -20.30 -3.86 -14.95
C ASP A 3 -19.68 -3.66 -13.56
N LEU A 4 -20.46 -3.26 -12.54
CA LEU A 4 -19.98 -2.99 -11.18
C LEU A 4 -19.73 -4.23 -10.30
N LYS A 5 -20.22 -5.43 -10.70
CA LYS A 5 -20.09 -6.65 -9.88
C LYS A 5 -18.86 -7.51 -10.21
N LYS A 6 -18.20 -7.29 -11.35
CA LYS A 6 -17.06 -8.13 -11.77
C LYS A 6 -15.72 -7.66 -11.22
N GLU A 7 -15.60 -6.40 -10.80
CA GLU A 7 -14.35 -5.88 -10.23
C GLU A 7 -14.12 -6.33 -8.78
N GLN A 8 -15.19 -6.50 -7.99
CA GLN A 8 -15.11 -6.94 -6.59
C GLN A 8 -14.69 -8.41 -6.39
N GLN A 9 -14.57 -9.21 -7.45
CA GLN A 9 -14.19 -10.63 -7.34
C GLN A 9 -12.70 -10.92 -7.59
N ARG A 10 -11.90 -9.93 -8.03
CA ARG A 10 -10.44 -10.10 -8.15
C ARG A 10 -9.71 -10.32 -6.81
N PRO A 11 -10.05 -9.62 -5.72
CA PRO A 11 -9.37 -9.79 -4.43
C PRO A 11 -9.49 -11.25 -3.92
N SER A 12 -10.69 -11.83 -4.04
CA SER A 12 -10.95 -13.23 -3.65
C SER A 12 -10.22 -14.28 -4.50
N LEU A 13 -9.88 -13.96 -5.75
CA LEU A 13 -9.12 -14.83 -6.64
C LEU A 13 -7.61 -14.81 -6.34
N GLU A 14 -7.08 -13.66 -5.91
CA GLU A 14 -5.67 -13.50 -5.56
C GLU A 14 -5.37 -13.69 -4.06
N GLY A 15 -6.40 -13.86 -3.22
CA GLY A 15 -6.26 -14.03 -1.78
C GLY A 15 -5.79 -12.75 -1.07
N LEU A 16 -6.13 -11.59 -1.63
CA LEU A 16 -5.86 -10.26 -1.11
C LEU A 16 -7.17 -9.57 -0.74
N SER A 17 -7.16 -8.70 0.27
CA SER A 17 -8.26 -7.76 0.56
C SER A 17 -8.27 -6.61 -0.46
N GLU A 18 -9.34 -5.81 -0.48
CA GLU A 18 -9.43 -4.63 -1.38
C GLU A 18 -8.28 -3.65 -1.14
N GLU A 19 -7.94 -3.34 0.12
CA GLU A 19 -6.81 -2.48 0.45
C GLU A 19 -5.46 -3.07 0.01
N GLU A 20 -5.28 -4.39 0.22
CA GLU A 20 -4.05 -5.10 -0.17
C GLU A 20 -3.87 -5.09 -1.69
N LEU A 21 -4.97 -5.27 -2.44
CA LEU A 21 -4.97 -5.29 -3.89
C LEU A 21 -4.68 -3.90 -4.48
N GLU A 22 -5.17 -2.82 -3.85
CA GLU A 22 -4.85 -1.45 -4.26
C GLU A 22 -3.35 -1.16 -4.16
N ILE A 23 -2.72 -1.53 -3.03
CA ILE A 23 -1.28 -1.35 -2.82
C ILE A 23 -0.50 -2.22 -3.80
N TYR A 24 -0.92 -3.47 -3.97
CA TYR A 24 -0.33 -4.39 -4.92
C TYR A 24 -0.36 -3.84 -6.34
N ASP A 25 -1.52 -3.36 -6.81
CA ASP A 25 -1.67 -2.76 -8.14
C ASP A 25 -0.72 -1.56 -8.32
N LEU A 26 -0.64 -0.68 -7.32
CA LEU A 26 0.30 0.45 -7.34
C LEU A 26 1.76 0.00 -7.46
N LEU A 27 2.16 -1.07 -6.75
CA LEU A 27 3.51 -1.59 -6.78
C LEU A 27 3.86 -2.24 -8.13
N ILE A 28 2.93 -2.98 -8.74
CA ILE A 28 3.15 -3.64 -10.05
C ILE A 28 2.96 -2.70 -11.23
N LYS A 29 2.25 -1.58 -11.04
CA LYS A 29 1.98 -0.61 -12.11
C LYS A 29 3.28 -0.19 -12.80
N ASP A 30 3.30 -0.16 -14.13
CA ASP A 30 4.50 0.16 -14.92
C ASP A 30 5.70 -0.78 -14.72
N LYS A 31 5.51 -1.97 -14.13
CA LYS A 31 6.55 -2.97 -13.90
C LYS A 31 6.10 -4.37 -14.30
N LYS A 32 6.99 -5.13 -14.93
CA LYS A 32 6.78 -6.56 -15.18
C LYS A 32 7.54 -7.34 -14.12
N LEU A 33 6.82 -8.10 -13.31
CA LEU A 33 7.37 -8.96 -12.29
C LEU A 33 7.42 -10.41 -12.79
N THR A 34 8.42 -11.14 -12.35
CA THR A 34 8.44 -12.60 -12.45
C THR A 34 7.51 -13.22 -11.40
N GLN A 35 7.20 -14.51 -11.54
CA GLN A 35 6.33 -15.21 -10.59
C GLN A 35 6.85 -15.18 -9.14
N SER A 36 8.18 -15.24 -8.94
CA SER A 36 8.79 -15.11 -7.61
C SER A 36 8.69 -13.70 -7.05
N GLU A 37 8.76 -12.68 -7.91
CA GLU A 37 8.64 -11.28 -7.51
C GLU A 37 7.18 -10.90 -7.23
N ASP A 38 6.23 -11.40 -8.02
CA ASP A 38 4.78 -11.27 -7.78
C ASP A 38 4.45 -11.69 -6.34
N GLN A 39 4.92 -12.86 -5.91
CA GLN A 39 4.71 -13.35 -4.54
C GLN A 39 5.31 -12.41 -3.48
N LYS A 40 6.51 -11.88 -3.72
CA LYS A 40 7.15 -10.91 -2.82
C LYS A 40 6.37 -9.61 -2.73
N VAL A 41 5.90 -9.08 -3.86
CA VAL A 41 5.15 -7.82 -3.90
C VAL A 41 3.77 -7.97 -3.25
N LYS A 42 3.13 -9.13 -3.41
CA LYS A 42 1.92 -9.49 -2.66
C LYS A 42 2.19 -9.49 -1.16
N LEU A 43 3.26 -10.16 -0.73
CA LEU A 43 3.65 -10.20 0.69
C LEU A 43 3.97 -8.79 1.23
N ALA A 44 4.69 -7.97 0.47
CA ALA A 44 4.99 -6.59 0.82
C ALA A 44 3.71 -5.77 1.05
N SER A 45 2.71 -5.95 0.18
CA SER A 45 1.42 -5.25 0.28
C SER A 45 0.67 -5.65 1.56
N LYS A 46 0.67 -6.94 1.91
CA LYS A 46 0.08 -7.46 3.15
C LYS A 46 0.81 -6.96 4.40
N ASN A 47 2.13 -7.13 4.41
CA ASN A 47 2.97 -6.73 5.54
C ASN A 47 2.88 -5.24 5.82
N LEU A 48 2.79 -4.43 4.76
CA LEU A 48 2.59 -2.99 4.89
C LEU A 48 1.32 -2.66 5.66
N LEU A 49 0.17 -3.22 5.26
CA LEU A 49 -1.10 -2.98 5.95
C LEU A 49 -1.06 -3.52 7.38
N ILE A 50 -0.50 -4.70 7.60
CA ILE A 50 -0.33 -5.31 8.93
C ILE A 50 0.51 -4.39 9.85
N LYS A 51 1.59 -3.79 9.32
CA LYS A 51 2.44 -2.85 10.07
C LYS A 51 1.68 -1.56 10.38
N LEU A 52 0.97 -1.01 9.41
CA LEU A 52 0.13 0.16 9.61
C LEU A 52 -0.99 -0.08 10.61
N VAL A 53 -1.62 -1.26 10.63
CA VAL A 53 -2.63 -1.64 11.62
C VAL A 53 -2.04 -1.70 13.02
N GLN A 54 -0.87 -2.34 13.17
CA GLN A 54 -0.19 -2.47 14.46
C GLN A 54 0.22 -1.11 15.03
N ASP A 55 0.75 -0.25 14.18
CA ASP A 55 1.24 1.07 14.56
C ASP A 55 0.18 2.18 14.34
N LYS A 56 -1.08 1.84 14.03
CA LYS A 56 -2.11 2.83 13.61
C LYS A 56 -2.37 3.88 14.67
N GLU A 57 -2.28 3.52 15.95
CA GLU A 57 -2.51 4.42 17.08
C GLU A 57 -1.42 5.50 17.19
N ASP A 58 -0.23 5.26 16.62
CA ASP A 58 0.90 6.19 16.63
C ASP A 58 1.14 6.86 15.26
N LEU A 59 0.83 6.14 14.18
CA LEU A 59 1.03 6.55 12.78
C LEU A 59 -0.21 7.22 12.19
N LEU A 60 -1.38 6.59 12.30
CA LEU A 60 -2.64 7.02 11.69
C LEU A 60 -3.53 7.77 12.70
N VAL A 61 -2.91 8.66 13.48
CA VAL A 61 -3.61 9.54 14.42
C VAL A 61 -4.56 10.50 13.70
N VAL A 62 -5.49 11.12 14.43
CA VAL A 62 -6.40 12.13 13.88
C VAL A 62 -5.60 13.22 13.16
N ASP A 63 -6.00 13.53 11.92
CA ASP A 63 -5.34 14.55 11.09
C ASP A 63 -3.84 14.31 10.84
N TRP A 64 -3.37 13.05 10.90
CA TRP A 64 -1.96 12.71 10.64
C TRP A 64 -1.44 13.24 9.30
N TYR A 65 -2.31 13.37 8.30
CA TYR A 65 -1.99 13.87 6.96
C TYR A 65 -1.86 15.41 6.90
N LYS A 66 -2.26 16.15 7.94
CA LYS A 66 -2.14 17.62 8.01
C LYS A 66 -0.79 18.08 8.52
N ASP A 67 -0.05 17.23 9.23
CA ASP A 67 1.27 17.54 9.78
C ASP A 67 2.37 16.72 9.08
N GLU A 68 3.43 17.41 8.65
CA GLU A 68 4.54 16.79 7.92
C GLU A 68 5.28 15.76 8.78
N ARG A 69 5.34 15.94 10.10
CA ARG A 69 6.05 15.02 11.00
C ARG A 69 5.32 13.69 11.10
N THR A 70 4.01 13.71 11.29
CA THR A 70 3.19 12.50 11.32
C THR A 70 3.12 11.84 9.94
N THR A 71 2.98 12.62 8.87
CA THR A 71 3.06 12.10 7.49
C THR A 71 4.40 11.44 7.20
N SER A 72 5.50 12.03 7.67
CA SER A 72 6.86 11.48 7.50
C SER A 72 7.05 10.19 8.30
N LYS A 73 6.44 10.06 9.49
CA LYS A 73 6.41 8.78 10.22
C LYS A 73 5.72 7.69 9.40
N VAL A 74 4.53 7.98 8.86
CA VAL A 74 3.79 7.03 8.01
C VAL A 74 4.61 6.65 6.77
N ARG A 75 5.21 7.65 6.09
CA ARG A 75 6.11 7.42 4.96
C ARG A 75 7.28 6.51 5.33
N THR A 76 7.89 6.74 6.49
CA THR A 76 9.01 5.92 6.99
C THR A 76 8.58 4.48 7.23
N ALA A 77 7.40 4.27 7.83
CA ALA A 77 6.85 2.92 8.03
C ALA A 77 6.57 2.22 6.69
N ILE A 78 6.06 2.96 5.69
CA ILE A 78 5.86 2.43 4.33
C ILE A 78 7.21 2.02 3.73
N VAL A 79 8.21 2.90 3.77
CA VAL A 79 9.55 2.61 3.25
C VAL A 79 10.15 1.39 3.94
N ASP A 80 10.15 1.34 5.26
CA ASP A 80 10.75 0.24 6.02
C ASP A 80 10.09 -1.12 5.73
N SER A 81 8.76 -1.13 5.59
CA SER A 81 8.02 -2.34 5.21
C SER A 81 8.34 -2.76 3.77
N LEU A 82 8.32 -1.82 2.83
CA LEU A 82 8.56 -2.13 1.43
C LEU A 82 10.01 -2.54 1.18
N ASP A 83 10.99 -1.92 1.83
CA ASP A 83 12.42 -2.24 1.70
C ASP A 83 12.72 -3.67 2.16
N SER A 84 11.99 -4.15 3.18
CA SER A 84 12.14 -5.50 3.73
C SER A 84 11.61 -6.60 2.78
N ASP A 85 10.53 -6.33 2.05
CA ASP A 85 9.81 -7.35 1.27
C ASP A 85 9.98 -7.21 -0.25
N LEU A 86 10.23 -6.01 -0.77
CA LEU A 86 10.35 -5.79 -2.22
C LEU A 86 11.61 -6.45 -2.81
N PRO A 87 11.51 -7.00 -4.02
CA PRO A 87 12.67 -7.57 -4.71
C PRO A 87 13.64 -6.49 -5.19
N GLU A 88 14.92 -6.86 -5.33
CA GLU A 88 16.01 -5.98 -5.82
C GLU A 88 15.72 -5.32 -7.17
N SER A 89 14.80 -5.87 -7.97
CA SER A 89 14.34 -5.23 -9.19
C SER A 89 13.71 -3.84 -8.95
N TYR A 90 13.26 -3.51 -7.75
CA TYR A 90 12.79 -2.17 -7.41
C TYR A 90 13.97 -1.24 -7.13
N ASP A 91 14.50 -0.62 -8.20
CA ASP A 91 15.48 0.45 -8.05
C ASP A 91 14.98 1.55 -7.11
N LYS A 92 15.93 2.21 -6.43
CA LYS A 92 15.65 3.31 -5.50
C LYS A 92 14.70 4.37 -6.08
N GLN A 93 14.79 4.64 -7.38
CA GLN A 93 13.92 5.62 -8.04
C GLN A 93 12.48 5.14 -8.12
N PHE A 94 12.24 3.90 -8.59
CA PHE A 94 10.92 3.29 -8.63
C PHE A 94 10.35 3.14 -7.21
N PHE A 95 11.17 2.66 -6.28
CA PHE A 95 10.81 2.49 -4.89
C PHE A 95 10.24 3.77 -4.27
N ASN A 96 10.93 4.91 -4.44
CA ASN A 96 10.44 6.20 -3.93
C ASN A 96 9.12 6.59 -4.59
N ILE A 97 9.02 6.50 -5.92
CA ILE A 97 7.79 6.81 -6.65
C ILE A 97 6.61 5.96 -6.14
N LYS A 98 6.82 4.66 -5.93
CA LYS A 98 5.79 3.76 -5.40
C LYS A 98 5.40 4.11 -3.97
N THR A 99 6.39 4.39 -3.12
CA THR A 99 6.16 4.83 -1.74
C THR A 99 5.31 6.10 -1.73
N ASP A 100 5.65 7.09 -2.54
CA ASP A 100 4.92 8.36 -2.60
C ASP A 100 3.50 8.18 -3.16
N TYR A 101 3.28 7.26 -4.10
CA TYR A 101 1.92 6.91 -4.54
C TYR A 101 1.07 6.27 -3.45
N ILE A 102 1.64 5.32 -2.71
CA ILE A 102 0.93 4.66 -1.60
C ILE A 102 0.64 5.66 -0.48
N LEU A 103 1.60 6.53 -0.15
CA LEU A 103 1.40 7.60 0.83
C LEU A 103 0.29 8.56 0.38
N SER A 104 0.31 8.99 -0.88
CA SER A 104 -0.72 9.86 -1.43
C SER A 104 -2.09 9.21 -1.42
N LEU A 105 -2.17 7.90 -1.69
CA LEU A 105 -3.41 7.13 -1.60
C LEU A 105 -3.96 7.15 -0.17
N PHE A 106 -3.11 6.94 0.83
CA PHE A 106 -3.53 6.95 2.23
C PHE A 106 -3.97 8.33 2.70
N ILE A 107 -3.27 9.38 2.27
CA ILE A 107 -3.67 10.76 2.54
C ILE A 107 -5.05 11.02 1.93
N ASP A 108 -5.26 10.63 0.68
CA ASP A 108 -6.54 10.80 -0.01
C ASP A 108 -7.68 10.05 0.69
N LYS A 109 -7.46 8.79 1.10
CA LYS A 109 -8.42 8.02 1.91
C LYS A 109 -8.72 8.73 3.24
N ALA A 110 -7.70 9.21 3.94
CA ALA A 110 -7.87 9.94 5.19
C ALA A 110 -8.64 11.26 5.02
N VAL A 111 -8.35 12.02 3.94
CA VAL A 111 -9.06 13.26 3.57
C VAL A 111 -10.53 12.98 3.26
N GLN A 112 -10.83 11.85 2.62
CA GLN A 112 -12.20 11.40 2.33
C GLN A 112 -12.92 10.80 3.56
N GLY A 113 -12.23 10.64 4.70
CA GLY A 113 -12.79 10.01 5.90
C GLY A 113 -12.95 8.49 5.78
N MET A 114 -12.24 7.87 4.83
CA MET A 114 -12.19 6.42 4.67
C MET A 114 -11.11 5.80 5.56
N ALA A 115 -11.39 4.60 6.09
CA ALA A 115 -10.38 3.81 6.78
C ALA A 115 -9.31 3.33 5.78
N ILE A 116 -8.04 3.52 6.13
CA ILE A 116 -6.90 2.99 5.35
C ILE A 116 -6.72 1.50 5.61
N VAL A 117 -7.06 1.07 6.82
CA VAL A 117 -6.98 -0.31 7.29
C VAL A 117 -8.25 -0.63 8.09
N ASN A 118 -8.93 -1.73 7.75
CA ASN A 118 -10.10 -2.24 8.49
C ASN A 118 -9.72 -3.17 9.66
#